data_AF-A0A5S4X196-F1
#
_entry.id   AF-A0A5S4X196-F1
#
_cell.length_a   1.000
_cell.length_b   1.000
_cell.length_c   1.000
_cell.angle_alpha   90.00
_cell.angle_beta   90.00
_cell.angle_gamma   90.00
#
_symmetry.space_group_name_H-M   'P 1'
#
loop_
_entity.id
_entity.type
_entity.pdbx_description
1 polymer ?
#
loop_
_entity_poly.entity_id
_entity_poly.type
_entity_poly.pdbx_seq_one_letter_code
_entity_poly.pdbx_strand_id
1 'polypeptide(L)' 'MTTIFASGGGGAVNTVIENLLSRKQKLVEQLEQAQSVEDRDKIEHQLEQINTALDFLDRPESGDAR' A
#
# COMPACT_ATOMS: atom_id res chain seq x y z
N MET A 1 8.02 29.43 24.64
CA MET A 1 8.22 27.97 24.83
C MET A 1 7.31 27.30 23.81
N THR A 2 7.81 27.08 22.61
CA THR A 2 7.02 26.60 21.46
C THR A 2 7.44 25.17 21.20
N THR A 3 6.55 24.22 21.48
CA THR A 3 6.78 22.80 21.24
C THR A 3 6.65 22.54 19.75
N ILE A 4 7.77 22.21 19.10
CA ILE A 4 7.79 21.69 17.73
C ILE A 4 7.40 20.21 17.82
N PHE A 5 6.25 19.85 17.25
CA PHE A 5 5.94 18.45 16.99
C PHE A 5 6.88 17.94 15.88
N ALA A 6 7.66 16.92 16.19
CA ALA A 6 8.52 16.24 15.23
C ALA A 6 7.65 15.38 14.30
N SER A 7 7.14 15.98 13.23
CA SER A 7 6.45 15.29 12.14
C SER A 7 7.45 14.61 11.19
N GLY A 8 8.11 13.55 11.67
CA GLY A 8 9.05 12.75 10.86
C GLY A 8 8.44 11.50 10.21
N GLY A 9 7.33 10.97 10.73
CA GLY A 9 6.77 9.68 10.30
C GLY A 9 5.83 9.74 9.10
N GLY A 10 4.98 10.78 9.00
CA GLY A 10 3.93 10.85 7.99
C GLY A 10 4.42 10.95 6.54
N GLY A 11 5.57 11.59 6.31
CA GLY A 11 6.14 11.74 4.96
C GLY A 11 6.60 10.41 4.35
N ALA A 12 7.27 9.57 5.15
CA ALA A 12 7.73 8.26 4.70
C ALA A 12 6.57 7.29 4.44
N VAL A 13 5.54 7.32 5.29
CA VAL A 13 4.32 6.52 5.11
C VAL A 13 3.61 6.91 3.82
N ASN A 14 3.47 8.21 3.54
CA ASN A 14 2.84 8.67 2.30
C ASN A 14 3.61 8.20 1.04
N THR A 15 4.95 8.25 1.05
CA THR A 15 5.76 7.73 -0.07
C THR A 15 5.60 6.22 -0.26
N VAL A 16 5.48 5.44 0.82
CA VAL A 16 5.23 3.99 0.74
C VAL A 16 3.84 3.71 0.16
N ILE A 17 2.81 4.45 0.60
CA ILE A 17 1.44 4.34 0.06
C ILE A 17 1.43 4.63 -1.44
N GLU A 18 2.07 5.72 -1.88
CA GLU A 18 2.18 6.07 -3.31
C GLU A 18 2.87 4.98 -4.11
N ASN A 19 3.96 4.40 -3.59
CA ASN A 19 4.68 3.32 -4.24
C ASN A 19 3.82 2.05 -4.39
N LEU A 20 3.10 1.68 -3.34
CA LEU A 20 2.19 0.53 -3.33
C LEU A 20 1.04 0.73 -4.31
N LEU A 21 0.44 1.92 -4.37
CA LEU A 21 -0.61 2.25 -5.32
C LEU A 21 -0.12 2.19 -6.77
N SER A 22 1.07 2.74 -7.05
CA SER A 22 1.68 2.66 -8.38
C SER A 22 1.94 1.20 -8.79
N ARG A 23 2.43 0.36 -7.87
CA ARG A 23 2.66 -1.06 -8.14
C ARG A 23 1.35 -1.81 -8.36
N LYS A 24 0.30 -1.51 -7.59
CA LYS A 24 -1.05 -2.07 -7.79
C LYS A 24 -1.57 -1.78 -9.19
N GLN A 25 -1.48 -0.52 -9.64
CA GLN A 25 -1.93 -0.12 -10.97
C GLN A 25 -1.22 -0.91 -12.08
N LYS A 26 0.12 -1.03 -12.00
CA LYS A 26 0.90 -1.82 -12.96
C LYS A 26 0.49 -3.29 -13.00
N LEU A 27 0.18 -3.89 -11.84
CA LEU A 27 -0.26 -5.28 -11.77
C LEU A 27 -1.65 -5.47 -12.38
N VAL A 28 -2.56 -4.51 -12.20
CA VAL A 28 -3.88 -4.54 -12.87
C VAL A 28 -3.71 -4.50 -14.39
N GLU A 29 -2.85 -3.62 -14.92
CA GLU A 29 -2.54 -3.57 -16.36
C GLU A 29 -1.93 -4.88 -16.87
N GLN A 30 -1.04 -5.51 -16.09
CA GLN A 30 -0.46 -6.81 -16.45
C GLN A 30 -1.50 -7.93 -16.41
N LEU A 31 -2.45 -7.89 -15.48
CA LEU A 31 -3.53 -8.87 -15.38
C LEU A 31 -4.42 -8.85 -16.63
N GLU A 32 -4.71 -7.68 -17.18
CA GLU A 32 -5.47 -7.53 -18.43
C GLU A 32 -4.76 -8.15 -19.64
N GLN A 33 -3.43 -8.21 -19.62
CA GLN A 33 -2.60 -8.75 -20.70
C GLN A 33 -2.23 -10.23 -20.51
N ALA A 34 -2.43 -10.77 -19.30
CA ALA A 34 -2.00 -12.12 -18.94
C ALA A 34 -2.85 -13.19 -19.66
N GLN A 35 -2.19 -14.00 -20.49
CA GLN A 35 -2.84 -15.06 -21.27
C GLN A 35 -2.92 -16.39 -20.52
N SER A 36 -1.95 -16.68 -19.64
CA SER A 36 -1.92 -17.93 -18.89
C SER A 36 -2.72 -17.80 -17.58
N VAL A 37 -3.29 -18.92 -17.12
CA VAL A 37 -3.92 -18.97 -15.79
C VAL A 37 -2.86 -18.78 -14.70
N GLU A 38 -1.70 -19.41 -14.86
CA GLU A 38 -0.59 -19.33 -13.89
C GLU A 38 -0.09 -17.90 -13.68
N ASP A 39 0.04 -17.10 -14.75
CA ASP A 39 0.48 -15.71 -14.63
C ASP A 39 -0.59 -14.84 -13.97
N ARG A 40 -1.87 -15.10 -14.28
CA ARG A 40 -3.00 -14.42 -13.61
C ARG A 40 -3.00 -14.73 -12.11
N ASP A 41 -2.85 -16.00 -11.72
CA ASP A 41 -2.83 -16.41 -10.31
C ASP A 41 -1.69 -15.72 -9.54
N LYS A 42 -0.50 -15.61 -10.14
CA LYS A 42 0.64 -14.91 -9.54
C LYS A 42 0.37 -13.41 -9.36
N ILE A 43 -0.22 -12.77 -10.37
CA ILE A 43 -0.55 -11.35 -10.34
C ILE A 43 -1.65 -11.06 -9.30
N GLU A 44 -2.69 -11.89 -9.25
CA GLU A 44 -3.77 -11.80 -8.26
C GLU A 44 -3.24 -11.95 -6.84
N HIS A 45 -2.34 -12.90 -6.60
CA HIS A 45 -1.70 -13.05 -5.29
C HIS A 45 -0.88 -11.81 -4.89
N GLN A 46 -0.16 -11.20 -5.83
CA GLN A 46 0.58 -9.95 -5.56
C GLN A 46 -0.35 -8.76 -5.29
N LEU A 47 -1.48 -8.68 -5.99
CA LEU A 47 -2.50 -7.66 -5.75
C LEU A 47 -3.11 -7.80 -4.35
N GLU A 48 -3.36 -9.03 -3.89
CA GLU A 48 -3.87 -9.32 -2.54
C GLU A 48 -2.88 -8.86 -1.46
N GLN A 49 -1.59 -9.15 -1.63
CA GLN A 49 -0.54 -8.70 -0.70
C GLN A 49 -0.48 -7.17 -0.60
N ILE A 50 -0.57 -6.47 -1.73
CA ILE A 50 -0.55 -5.00 -1.75
C ILE A 50 -1.80 -4.42 -1.08
N ASN A 51 -2.98 -4.96 -1.37
CA ASN A 51 -4.22 -4.51 -0.73
C ASN A 51 -4.18 -4.70 0.79
N THR A 52 -3.63 -5.83 1.23
CA THR A 52 -3.43 -6.11 2.66
C THR A 52 -2.46 -5.10 3.28
N ALA A 53 -1.34 -4.82 2.64
CA ALA A 53 -0.39 -3.81 3.11
C ALA A 53 -1.04 -2.41 3.19
N LEU A 54 -1.85 -2.04 2.19
CA LEU A 54 -2.56 -0.77 2.19
C LEU A 54 -3.63 -0.70 3.29
N ASP A 55 -4.37 -1.77 3.58
CA ASP A 55 -5.33 -1.82 4.70
C ASP A 55 -4.63 -1.59 6.05
N PHE A 56 -3.43 -2.14 6.22
CA PHE A 56 -2.62 -1.90 7.43
C PHE A 56 -2.16 -0.44 7.57
N LEU A 57 -1.92 0.26 6.46
CA LEU A 57 -1.48 1.65 6.45
C LEU A 57 -2.65 2.65 6.54
N ASP A 58 -3.83 2.27 6.07
CA ASP A 58 -5.05 3.11 6.10
C ASP A 58 -5.78 3.04 7.45
N ARG A 59 -5.54 1.97 8.23
CA ARG A 59 -6.01 1.93 9.62
C ARG A 59 -5.42 3.13 10.36
N PRO A 60 -6.25 4.05 10.89
CA PRO A 60 -5.74 5.05 11.79
C PRO A 60 -5.04 4.28 12.90
N GLU A 61 -3.79 4.66 13.23
CA GLU A 61 -3.13 4.14 14.44
C GLU A 61 -4.21 4.15 15.50
N SER A 62 -4.55 2.96 16.00
CA SER A 62 -5.63 2.80 16.97
C SER A 62 -5.29 3.78 18.07
N GLY A 63 -6.02 4.91 18.06
CA GLY A 63 -5.61 6.10 18.77
C GLY A 63 -5.31 5.65 20.17
N ASP A 64 -4.10 5.93 20.64
CA ASP A 64 -3.68 5.68 22.01
C ASP A 64 -4.86 6.03 22.90
N ALA A 65 -5.54 4.96 23.32
CA ALA A 65 -6.64 5.01 24.23
C ALA A 65 -5.97 5.36 25.56
N ARG A 66 -5.91 6.66 25.85
CA ARG A 66 -5.46 7.16 27.14
C ARG A 66 -6.35 8.29 27.61
#